data_AF-A0A851H282-F1
#
_entry.id   AF-A0A851H282-F1
#
_cell.length_a   1.000
_cell.length_b   1.000
_cell.length_c   1.000
_cell.angle_alpha   90.00
_cell.angle_beta   90.00
_cell.angle_gamma   90.00
#
_symmetry.space_group_name_H-M   'P 1'
#
loop_
_entity.id
_entity.type
_entity.pdbx_description
1 polymer ?
#
loop_
_entity_poly.entity_id
_entity_poly.type
_entity_poly.pdbx_seq_one_letter_code
_entity_poly.pdbx_strand_id
1 'polypeptide(L)'
;MKKLMLICLMLGVVAFAHAQDKDSTLQDFVGKYKFPEGSVVAEVTVSMEGSGLVMGSSIGTSTLVKIGEDLFSITAYDGSAQFKRDTNKKVIGVSINAGGYALEGTKSDGIAIDKAHAIFINRINRLTAK
;
A
#
# COMPACT_ATOMS: atom_id res chain seq x y z
N MET A 1 17.24 -26.89 59.84
CA MET A 1 16.44 -27.28 58.66
C MET A 1 15.04 -26.66 58.81
N LYS A 2 14.66 -25.66 57.98
CA LYS A 2 13.29 -25.09 57.81
C LYS A 2 13.18 -23.71 57.12
N LYS A 3 14.21 -23.17 56.47
CA LYS A 3 14.13 -21.82 55.87
C LYS A 3 14.62 -21.70 54.43
N LEU A 4 14.75 -22.81 53.73
CA LEU A 4 15.21 -22.84 52.33
C LEU A 4 14.06 -23.21 51.38
N MET A 5 12.93 -22.54 51.51
CA MET A 5 11.75 -22.78 50.68
C MET A 5 11.08 -21.45 50.30
N LEU A 6 11.86 -20.51 49.72
CA LEU A 6 11.32 -19.23 49.28
C LEU A 6 12.08 -18.63 48.07
N ILE A 7 12.49 -19.46 47.11
CA ILE A 7 13.24 -19.01 45.90
C ILE A 7 12.55 -19.40 44.57
N CYS A 8 11.42 -20.13 44.60
CA CYS A 8 10.74 -20.58 43.37
C CYS A 8 9.67 -19.62 42.80
N LEU A 9 9.51 -18.40 43.31
CA LEU A 9 8.43 -17.48 42.89
C LEU A 9 8.86 -16.40 41.88
N MET A 10 10.03 -16.53 41.23
CA MET A 10 10.57 -15.49 40.34
C MET A 10 10.89 -15.99 38.92
N LEU A 11 10.24 -17.04 38.42
CA LEU A 11 10.42 -17.53 37.04
C LEU A 11 9.05 -17.92 36.46
N GLY A 12 8.28 -16.93 36.01
CA GLY A 12 6.95 -17.22 35.48
C GLY A 12 6.20 -16.03 34.91
N VAL A 13 6.90 -15.05 34.35
CA VAL A 13 6.27 -14.07 33.45
C VAL A 13 7.00 -14.17 32.12
N VAL A 14 6.78 -15.28 31.43
CA VAL A 14 6.89 -15.29 29.96
C VAL A 14 5.75 -14.40 29.50
N ALA A 15 6.07 -13.13 29.29
CA ALA A 15 5.21 -12.22 28.57
C ALA A 15 4.97 -12.85 27.20
N PHE A 16 3.78 -13.40 27.00
CA PHE A 16 3.26 -13.63 25.67
C PHE A 16 3.18 -12.25 25.03
N ALA A 17 4.24 -11.89 24.30
CA ALA A 17 4.16 -10.85 23.30
C ALA A 17 3.10 -11.33 22.31
N HIS A 18 1.87 -10.92 22.53
CA HIS A 18 0.87 -10.93 21.48
C HIS A 18 1.41 -9.99 20.40
N ALA A 19 2.20 -10.54 19.48
CA ALA A 19 2.28 -10.04 18.13
C ALA A 19 0.87 -10.20 17.57
N GLN A 20 0.00 -9.24 17.90
CA GLN A 20 -1.16 -9.00 17.07
C GLN A 20 -0.58 -8.48 15.77
N ASP A 21 -0.30 -9.40 14.86
CA ASP A 21 -0.25 -9.15 13.42
C ASP A 21 -1.65 -8.63 13.04
N LYS A 22 -1.97 -7.38 13.45
CA LYS A 22 -2.85 -6.53 12.68
C LYS A 22 -2.26 -6.60 11.30
N ASP A 23 -3.03 -7.17 10.37
CA ASP A 23 -2.68 -7.47 8.99
C ASP A 23 -1.99 -6.26 8.31
N SER A 24 -0.73 -6.02 8.68
CA SER A 24 -0.03 -4.77 8.40
C SER A 24 0.28 -4.68 6.91
N THR A 25 0.14 -5.82 6.23
CA THR A 25 0.24 -5.99 4.79
C THR A 25 -0.85 -5.22 4.05
N LEU A 26 -2.09 -5.18 4.56
CA LEU A 26 -3.19 -4.48 3.86
C LEU A 26 -3.02 -2.97 3.91
N GLN A 27 -2.46 -2.46 5.01
CA GLN A 27 -2.19 -1.04 5.19
C GLN A 27 -1.19 -0.50 4.17
N ASP A 28 -0.29 -1.34 3.64
CA ASP A 28 0.65 -0.96 2.59
C ASP A 28 -0.04 -0.50 1.29
N PHE A 29 -1.24 -1.02 1.01
CA PHE A 29 -2.00 -0.69 -0.20
C PHE A 29 -2.86 0.56 -0.04
N VAL A 30 -3.14 0.98 1.20
CA VAL A 30 -3.94 2.18 1.48
C VAL A 30 -3.23 3.42 0.96
N GLY A 31 -3.99 4.28 0.28
CA GLY A 31 -3.52 5.55 -0.24
C GLY A 31 -4.18 5.92 -1.56
N LYS A 32 -3.77 7.07 -2.08
CA LYS A 32 -4.24 7.59 -3.36
C LYS A 32 -3.32 7.16 -4.51
N TYR A 33 -3.90 6.77 -5.63
CA TYR A 33 -3.20 6.37 -6.85
C TYR A 33 -3.66 7.25 -8.01
N LYS A 34 -2.72 7.91 -8.69
CA LYS A 34 -3.00 8.80 -9.82
C LYS A 34 -2.64 8.14 -11.13
N PHE A 35 -3.52 8.26 -12.11
CA PHE A 35 -3.32 7.77 -13.47
C PHE A 35 -2.85 8.91 -14.38
N PRO A 36 -2.22 8.59 -15.53
CA PRO A 36 -1.85 9.59 -16.53
C PRO A 36 -3.07 10.39 -17.02
N GLU A 37 -2.82 11.65 -17.44
CA GLU A 37 -3.85 12.47 -18.07
C GLU A 37 -4.44 11.77 -19.30
N GLY A 38 -5.76 11.90 -19.49
CA GLY A 38 -6.51 11.20 -20.54
C GLY A 38 -7.02 9.81 -20.16
N SER A 39 -6.70 9.31 -18.95
CA SER A 39 -7.30 8.08 -18.42
C SER A 39 -8.80 8.25 -18.14
N VAL A 40 -9.57 7.16 -18.23
CA VAL A 40 -11.02 7.17 -17.92
C VAL A 40 -11.31 7.58 -16.46
N VAL A 41 -10.34 7.36 -15.57
CA VAL A 41 -10.35 7.78 -14.17
C VAL A 41 -9.02 8.50 -13.89
N ALA A 42 -9.09 9.69 -13.29
CA ALA A 42 -7.90 10.46 -12.94
C ALA A 42 -7.16 9.89 -11.72
N GLU A 43 -7.90 9.43 -10.72
CA GLU A 43 -7.35 8.86 -9.50
C GLU A 43 -8.29 7.83 -8.85
N VAL A 44 -7.70 6.89 -8.12
CA VAL A 44 -8.42 6.02 -7.18
C VAL A 44 -7.85 6.16 -5.78
N THR A 45 -8.71 6.02 -4.78
CA THR A 45 -8.32 5.97 -3.38
C THR A 45 -8.59 4.59 -2.83
N VAL A 46 -7.59 3.97 -2.22
CA VAL A 46 -7.70 2.69 -1.51
C VAL A 46 -7.72 2.98 -0.02
N SER A 47 -8.73 2.47 0.68
CA SER A 47 -8.94 2.66 2.12
C SER A 47 -9.30 1.35 2.81
N MET A 48 -9.08 1.30 4.12
CA MET A 48 -9.59 0.22 4.96
C MET A 48 -11.08 0.45 5.25
N GLU A 49 -11.88 -0.59 5.07
CA GLU A 49 -13.26 -0.64 5.55
C GLU A 49 -13.46 -1.93 6.35
N GLY A 50 -13.65 -1.79 7.66
CA GLY A 50 -13.62 -2.92 8.58
C GLY A 50 -12.26 -3.63 8.56
N SER A 51 -12.27 -4.91 8.17
CA SER A 51 -11.05 -5.72 8.00
C SER A 51 -10.61 -5.88 6.53
N GLY A 52 -11.32 -5.25 5.59
CA GLY A 52 -11.06 -5.37 4.15
C GLY A 52 -10.59 -4.06 3.52
N LEU A 53 -10.19 -4.14 2.25
CA LEU A 53 -9.85 -2.99 1.43
C LEU A 53 -11.05 -2.61 0.56
N VAL A 54 -11.24 -1.30 0.39
CA VAL A 54 -12.19 -0.72 -0.55
C VAL A 54 -11.45 0.27 -1.43
N MET A 55 -11.77 0.26 -2.72
CA MET A 55 -11.26 1.23 -3.68
C MET A 55 -12.41 2.13 -4.15
N GLY A 56 -12.14 3.43 -4.22
CA GLY A 56 -13.07 4.44 -4.71
C GLY A 56 -12.47 5.27 -5.83
N SER A 57 -13.30 5.62 -6.80
CA SER A 57 -12.97 6.44 -7.96
C SER A 57 -14.11 7.41 -8.27
N SER A 58 -13.92 8.30 -9.24
CA SER A 58 -15.01 9.16 -9.76
C SER A 58 -16.15 8.37 -10.42
N ILE A 59 -15.94 7.11 -10.80
CA ILE A 59 -16.92 6.26 -11.49
C ILE A 59 -17.67 5.35 -10.50
N GLY A 60 -17.15 5.18 -9.29
CA GLY A 60 -17.77 4.38 -8.24
C GLY A 60 -16.78 3.73 -7.28
N THR A 61 -17.30 2.86 -6.41
CA THR A 61 -16.57 2.18 -5.35
C THR A 61 -16.70 0.66 -5.47
N SER A 62 -15.68 -0.07 -5.00
CA SER A 62 -15.68 -1.52 -4.98
C SER A 62 -14.86 -2.06 -3.82
N THR A 63 -15.31 -3.18 -3.25
CA THR A 63 -14.48 -3.97 -2.34
C THR A 63 -13.34 -4.65 -3.11
N LEU A 64 -12.19 -4.76 -2.46
CA LEU A 64 -11.02 -5.50 -2.93
C LEU A 64 -10.87 -6.80 -2.15
N VAL A 65 -10.85 -7.92 -2.87
CA VAL A 65 -10.65 -9.25 -2.30
C VAL A 65 -9.29 -9.78 -2.73
N LYS A 66 -8.42 -10.12 -1.78
CA LYS A 66 -7.08 -10.65 -2.09
C LYS A 66 -7.20 -12.01 -2.77
N ILE A 67 -6.56 -12.15 -3.93
CA ILE A 67 -6.55 -13.39 -4.73
C ILE A 67 -5.13 -13.87 -5.07
N GLY A 68 -4.11 -13.08 -4.74
CA GLY A 68 -2.69 -13.44 -4.91
C GLY A 68 -1.76 -12.50 -4.15
N GLU A 69 -0.46 -12.59 -4.43
CA GLU A 69 0.54 -11.66 -3.89
C GLU A 69 0.37 -10.28 -4.55
N ASP A 70 0.06 -9.27 -3.74
CA ASP A 70 -0.25 -7.92 -4.21
C ASP A 70 -1.37 -7.85 -5.27
N LEU A 71 -2.16 -8.92 -5.43
CA LEU A 71 -3.21 -9.05 -6.45
C LEU A 71 -4.58 -9.18 -5.78
N PHE A 72 -5.50 -8.31 -6.20
CA PHE A 72 -6.84 -8.21 -5.64
C PHE A 72 -7.89 -8.24 -6.74
N SER A 73 -9.01 -8.90 -6.49
CA SER A 73 -10.22 -8.83 -7.31
C SER A 73 -11.02 -7.58 -6.98
N ILE A 74 -11.51 -6.90 -8.00
CA ILE A 74 -12.41 -5.75 -7.93
C ILE A 74 -13.84 -6.29 -8.14
N THR A 75 -14.57 -6.52 -7.05
CA THR A 75 -15.83 -7.29 -7.06
C THR A 75 -16.97 -6.60 -7.81
N ALA A 76 -17.02 -5.27 -7.83
CA ALA A 76 -18.12 -4.53 -8.46
C ALA A 76 -18.00 -4.44 -9.99
N TYR A 77 -16.82 -4.74 -10.56
CA TYR A 77 -16.51 -4.51 -11.97
C TYR A 77 -15.87 -5.72 -12.66
N ASP A 78 -15.92 -6.90 -12.03
CA ASP A 78 -15.28 -8.14 -12.50
C ASP A 78 -13.83 -7.91 -12.97
N GLY A 79 -13.09 -7.15 -12.18
CA GLY A 79 -11.76 -6.67 -12.51
C GLY A 79 -10.67 -7.16 -11.56
N SER A 80 -9.45 -6.73 -11.81
CA SER A 80 -8.28 -7.01 -10.97
C SER A 80 -7.44 -5.76 -10.73
N ALA A 81 -6.89 -5.63 -9.52
CA ALA A 81 -5.90 -4.64 -9.13
C ALA A 81 -4.60 -5.34 -8.71
N GLN A 82 -3.54 -5.17 -9.49
CA GLN A 82 -2.20 -5.64 -9.19
C GLN A 82 -1.35 -4.48 -8.67
N PHE A 83 -0.98 -4.52 -7.40
CA PHE A 83 -0.09 -3.53 -6.82
C PHE A 83 1.37 -3.83 -7.19
N LYS A 84 2.15 -2.76 -7.37
CA LYS A 84 3.58 -2.79 -7.70
C LYS A 84 4.38 -2.28 -6.52
N ARG A 85 5.44 -3.00 -6.15
CA ARG A 85 6.39 -2.62 -5.11
C ARG A 85 7.74 -2.20 -5.70
N ASP A 86 8.45 -1.33 -4.99
CA ASP A 86 9.84 -0.98 -5.29
C ASP A 86 10.84 -1.99 -4.69
N THR A 87 12.15 -1.71 -4.86
CA THR A 87 13.24 -2.53 -4.30
C THR A 87 13.24 -2.58 -2.77
N ASN A 88 12.57 -1.65 -2.10
CA ASN A 88 12.41 -1.59 -0.65
C ASN A 88 11.12 -2.27 -0.17
N LYS A 89 10.42 -2.99 -1.07
CA LYS A 89 9.12 -3.64 -0.82
C LYS A 89 7.99 -2.66 -0.52
N LYS A 90 8.14 -1.39 -0.85
CA LYS A 90 7.12 -0.36 -0.66
C LYS A 90 6.18 -0.32 -1.85
N VAL A 91 4.87 -0.29 -1.62
CA VAL A 91 3.88 -0.14 -2.69
C VAL A 91 4.01 1.27 -3.31
N ILE A 92 4.30 1.30 -4.60
CA ILE A 92 4.52 2.53 -5.39
C ILE A 92 3.48 2.74 -6.49
N GLY A 93 2.68 1.74 -6.82
CA GLY A 93 1.68 1.86 -7.89
C GLY A 93 0.71 0.70 -7.93
N VAL A 94 -0.23 0.79 -8.87
CA VAL A 94 -1.27 -0.20 -9.12
C VAL A 94 -1.56 -0.30 -10.62
N SER A 95 -1.76 -1.51 -11.12
CA SER A 95 -2.29 -1.79 -12.46
C SER A 95 -3.71 -2.36 -12.30
N ILE A 96 -4.69 -1.70 -12.91
CA ILE A 96 -6.11 -2.04 -12.83
C ILE A 96 -6.55 -2.54 -14.19
N ASN A 97 -7.21 -3.69 -14.22
CA ASN A 97 -7.98 -4.15 -15.37
C ASN A 97 -9.43 -4.29 -14.95
N ALA A 98 -10.32 -3.46 -15.50
CA ALA A 98 -11.76 -3.50 -15.20
C ALA A 98 -12.56 -2.91 -16.37
N GLY A 99 -13.70 -3.52 -16.68
CA GLY A 99 -14.61 -3.01 -17.72
C GLY A 99 -13.97 -2.85 -19.11
N GLY A 100 -12.94 -3.64 -19.43
CA GLY A 100 -12.20 -3.56 -20.71
C GLY A 100 -11.08 -2.51 -20.76
N TYR A 101 -10.83 -1.78 -19.66
CA TYR A 101 -9.75 -0.80 -19.57
C TYR A 101 -8.59 -1.33 -18.72
N ALA A 102 -7.37 -1.07 -19.20
CA ALA A 102 -6.14 -1.28 -18.45
C ALA A 102 -5.58 0.09 -18.03
N LEU A 103 -5.44 0.31 -16.73
CA LEU A 103 -4.98 1.57 -16.15
C LEU A 103 -3.76 1.33 -15.27
N GLU A 104 -2.74 2.16 -15.40
CA GLU A 104 -1.58 2.12 -14.52
C GLU A 104 -1.48 3.42 -13.71
N GLY A 105 -1.56 3.28 -12.40
CA GLY A 105 -1.56 4.39 -11.46
C GLY A 105 -0.33 4.37 -10.55
N THR A 106 0.14 5.56 -10.19
CA THR A 106 1.26 5.76 -9.27
C THR A 106 0.75 6.23 -7.90
N LYS A 107 1.25 5.65 -6.82
CA LYS A 107 0.84 5.98 -5.44
C LYS A 107 1.32 7.38 -5.06
N SER A 108 0.38 8.29 -4.85
CA SER A 108 0.63 9.71 -4.55
C SER A 108 1.17 9.92 -3.14
N ASP A 109 0.76 9.09 -2.18
CA ASP A 109 1.21 9.22 -0.78
C ASP A 109 2.58 8.55 -0.56
N GLY A 110 3.10 7.90 -1.59
CA GLY A 110 4.32 7.11 -1.54
C GLY A 110 5.51 7.71 -2.26
N ILE A 111 5.29 8.74 -3.08
CA ILE A 111 6.35 9.45 -3.76
C ILE A 111 6.50 10.80 -3.05
N ALA A 112 7.25 10.78 -1.95
CA ALA A 112 8.29 11.80 -1.86
C ALA A 112 9.09 11.62 -3.16
N ILE A 113 8.77 12.42 -4.17
CA ILE A 113 9.72 12.71 -5.23
C ILE A 113 10.87 13.23 -4.39
N ASP A 114 11.91 12.40 -4.22
CA ASP A 114 13.15 12.91 -3.70
C ASP A 114 13.41 14.13 -4.57
N LYS A 115 13.28 15.32 -3.97
CA LYS A 115 13.40 16.57 -4.69
C LYS A 115 14.75 16.60 -5.40
N ALA A 116 15.72 15.76 -5.03
CA ALA A 116 16.95 15.54 -5.77
C ALA A 116 16.77 15.14 -7.25
N HIS A 117 15.81 14.27 -7.61
CA HIS A 117 15.61 13.89 -9.03
C HIS A 117 14.96 15.00 -9.86
N ALA A 118 14.02 15.75 -9.27
CA ALA A 118 13.44 16.93 -9.94
C ALA A 118 14.43 18.09 -10.05
N ILE A 119 15.31 18.26 -9.06
CA ILE A 119 16.37 19.28 -9.06
C ILE A 119 17.42 18.97 -10.15
N PHE A 120 17.75 17.70 -10.38
CA PHE A 120 18.75 17.34 -11.39
C PHE A 120 18.28 17.70 -12.81
N ILE A 121 17.04 17.38 -13.17
CA ILE A 121 16.47 17.71 -14.49
C ILE A 121 16.42 19.23 -14.70
N ASN A 122 16.01 20.00 -13.67
CA ASN A 122 15.94 21.45 -13.79
C ASN A 122 17.34 22.12 -13.84
N ARG A 123 18.37 21.49 -13.27
CA ARG A 123 19.76 21.97 -13.34
C ARG A 123 20.37 21.75 -14.72
N ILE A 124 20.09 20.62 -15.38
CA ILE A 124 20.63 20.33 -16.72
C ILE A 124 20.08 21.34 -17.75
N ASN A 125 18.76 21.59 -17.72
CA ASN A 125 18.12 22.52 -18.64
C ASN A 125 18.61 23.98 -18.49
N ARG A 126 19.09 24.37 -17.30
CA ARG A 126 19.65 25.70 -17.05
C ARG A 126 21.10 25.85 -17.55
N LEU A 127 21.83 24.74 -17.74
CA LEU A 127 23.21 24.74 -18.22
C LEU A 127 23.32 24.70 -19.75
N THR A 128 22.28 24.22 -20.43
CA THR A 128 22.21 24.18 -21.91
C THR A 128 21.48 25.37 -22.53
N ALA A 129 20.94 26.28 -21.72
CA ALA A 129 20.24 27.49 -22.17
C ALA A 129 21.15 28.73 -22.29
N LYS A 130 22.44 28.54 -22.60
CA LYS A 130 23.38 29.61 -22.96
C LYS A 130 23.88 29.42 -24.38
#